data_AF-A0A8J6MPV6-F1
#
_entry.id   AF-A0A8J6MPV6-F1
#
_cell.length_a   1.000
_cell.length_b   1.000
_cell.length_c   1.000
_cell.angle_alpha   90.00
_cell.angle_beta   90.00
_cell.angle_gamma   90.00
#
_symmetry.space_group_name_H-M   'P 1'
#
loop_
_entity.id
_entity.type
_entity.pdbx_description
1 polymer ?
#
loop_
_entity_poly.entity_id
_entity_poly.type
_entity_poly.pdbx_seq_one_letter_code
_entity_poly.pdbx_strand_id
1 'polypeptide(L)'
;MEVTDTMREMVQEGQKEGEGEAGRENTGGKTKGPFTGQTIKAVLGDDEFALNEQGLFHVAIDGDRINPIMLVCAPLKIVADTRDVNGENWGRILEFRDKDGKLQQYTMRMQDLRRDGDDVVDVLLSRGLSIAPGKKSRLRLVEYVQNSMPENDTKARSTDMTGWHDQRFVLSNEIIGEGKEQILYHGRQPNAKTYEQKGTLEEWRSNIARLSVGNSRLILAIAAAFAAPILRLVGMEGGGVHFVGTSSTGKSTALYVAASVMGSPEHYNQSWRATGNGLEGIAKFHNDTCLIIDEMGQVQAKEAGEISYMLANGAGKLRANIRGEAREKANWRLLFLSSGEVTLAEHMNEGGKKARAGMEIRLVDIHADAGKDMGIFEDIHGFGNGAEFSDMLKSCAADYHGVAFREFVRCIIAEGDLIRASIGELQEDFLENQIPENASGQVRRVAARFALIAAAGELA
;
A
#
# COMPACT_ATOMS: atom_id res chain seq x y z
N MET A 1 -8.81 -37.29 22.74
CA MET A 1 -7.48 -37.73 23.21
C MET A 1 -7.26 -39.24 23.09
N GLU A 2 -8.27 -40.04 22.71
CA GLU A 2 -8.11 -41.52 22.57
C GLU A 2 -7.98 -42.01 21.11
N VAL A 3 -8.14 -41.15 20.09
CA VAL A 3 -8.03 -41.56 18.67
C VAL A 3 -6.58 -41.48 18.15
N THR A 4 -5.74 -40.66 18.77
CA THR A 4 -4.35 -40.40 18.35
C THR A 4 -3.35 -41.49 18.72
N ASP A 5 -3.59 -42.25 19.79
CA ASP A 5 -2.66 -43.29 20.26
C ASP A 5 -2.85 -44.62 19.51
N THR A 6 -4.08 -44.95 19.13
CA THR A 6 -4.40 -46.18 18.36
C THR A 6 -3.76 -46.17 16.96
N MET A 7 -3.57 -44.99 16.34
CA MET A 7 -2.91 -44.88 15.03
C MET A 7 -1.38 -44.92 15.09
N ARG A 8 -0.75 -44.65 16.24
CA ARG A 8 0.71 -44.79 16.40
C ARG A 8 1.15 -46.24 16.50
N GLU A 9 0.31 -47.12 17.07
CA GLU A 9 0.62 -48.55 17.20
C GLU A 9 0.55 -49.29 15.84
N MET A 10 -0.39 -48.92 14.96
CA MET A 10 -0.53 -49.58 13.64
C MET A 10 0.65 -49.32 12.68
N VAL A 11 1.45 -48.27 12.92
CA VAL A 11 2.66 -47.97 12.14
C VAL A 11 3.85 -48.85 12.58
N GLN A 12 3.85 -49.37 13.81
CA GLN A 12 4.91 -50.25 14.30
C GLN A 12 4.68 -51.73 13.96
N GLU A 13 3.42 -52.19 13.88
CA GLU A 13 3.13 -53.60 13.57
C GLU A 13 3.43 -53.99 12.12
N GLY A 14 3.37 -53.04 11.18
CA GLY A 14 3.73 -53.26 9.77
C GLY A 14 5.22 -53.56 9.49
N GLN A 15 6.09 -53.55 10.51
CA GLN A 15 7.53 -53.82 10.37
C GLN A 15 7.91 -55.32 10.52
N LYS A 16 6.99 -56.23 10.87
CA LYS A 16 7.33 -57.62 11.22
C LYS A 16 6.89 -58.72 10.27
N GLU A 17 6.12 -58.46 9.22
CA GLU A 17 5.66 -59.51 8.31
C GLU A 17 6.20 -59.30 6.90
N GLY A 18 7.36 -59.88 6.62
CA GLY A 18 8.05 -59.71 5.34
C GLY A 18 9.06 -60.79 5.00
N GLU A 19 8.79 -62.06 5.35
CA GLU A 19 9.51 -63.21 4.79
C GLU A 19 8.53 -64.37 4.56
N GLY A 20 8.21 -64.69 3.31
CA GLY A 20 7.45 -65.91 2.99
C GLY A 20 6.69 -65.92 1.66
N GLU A 21 7.22 -66.70 0.72
CA GLU A 21 6.55 -67.39 -0.39
C GLU A 21 6.23 -66.67 -1.72
N ALA A 22 6.87 -67.22 -2.75
CA ALA A 22 6.67 -66.99 -4.17
C ALA A 22 5.45 -67.76 -4.71
N GLY A 23 4.69 -67.16 -5.63
CA GLY A 23 3.68 -67.90 -6.37
C GLY A 23 2.80 -67.09 -7.34
N ARG A 24 3.18 -67.13 -8.62
CA ARG A 24 2.39 -66.98 -9.86
C ARG A 24 1.95 -65.58 -10.32
N GLU A 25 2.45 -65.26 -11.51
CA GLU A 25 2.07 -64.17 -12.40
C GLU A 25 0.59 -64.23 -12.81
N ASN A 26 -0.06 -63.06 -12.83
CA ASN A 26 -1.11 -62.79 -13.81
C ASN A 26 -0.97 -61.36 -14.31
N THR A 27 -0.98 -61.22 -15.63
CA THR A 27 -0.60 -60.04 -16.40
C THR A 27 -1.75 -59.04 -16.48
N GLY A 28 -1.50 -57.81 -16.02
CA GLY A 28 -2.43 -56.68 -16.12
C GLY A 28 -1.68 -55.39 -15.83
N GLY A 29 -1.02 -54.84 -16.86
CA GLY A 29 -0.19 -53.64 -16.75
C GLY A 29 -0.99 -52.41 -16.33
N LYS A 30 -1.02 -52.12 -15.03
CA LYS A 30 -1.23 -50.77 -14.49
C LYS A 30 0.15 -50.19 -14.21
N THR A 31 0.51 -49.13 -14.93
CA THR A 31 1.68 -48.31 -14.62
C THR A 31 1.55 -47.79 -13.19
N LYS A 32 2.33 -48.36 -12.27
CA LYS A 32 2.50 -47.84 -10.92
C LYS A 32 3.18 -46.47 -11.03
N GLY A 33 2.51 -45.42 -10.54
CA GLY A 33 3.12 -44.10 -10.40
C GLY A 33 4.31 -44.14 -9.42
N PRO A 34 5.26 -43.20 -9.52
CA PRO A 34 6.60 -43.30 -8.91
C PRO A 34 6.66 -43.27 -7.37
N PHE A 35 5.51 -43.27 -6.68
CA PHE A 35 5.44 -43.14 -5.21
C PHE A 35 4.61 -44.24 -4.53
N THR A 36 4.40 -45.39 -5.19
CA THR A 36 3.74 -46.54 -4.55
C THR A 36 4.68 -47.19 -3.54
N GLY A 37 4.50 -46.89 -2.25
CA GLY A 37 5.16 -47.61 -1.14
C GLY A 37 6.15 -46.81 -0.28
N GLN A 38 6.25 -45.48 -0.44
CA GLN A 38 7.04 -44.66 0.50
C GLN A 38 6.18 -44.25 1.71
N THR A 39 6.69 -44.47 2.91
CA THR A 39 6.11 -43.94 4.15
C THR A 39 6.33 -42.44 4.18
N ILE A 40 5.33 -41.69 3.75
CA ILE A 40 5.36 -40.23 3.71
C ILE A 40 5.13 -39.72 5.14
N LYS A 41 6.15 -39.15 5.78
CA LYS A 41 5.95 -38.29 6.96
C LYS A 41 5.27 -37.01 6.48
N ALA A 42 3.96 -36.93 6.61
CA ALA A 42 3.18 -35.75 6.28
C ALA A 42 2.32 -35.37 7.49
N VAL A 43 2.04 -34.08 7.63
CA VAL A 43 0.99 -33.62 8.55
C VAL A 43 -0.34 -33.90 7.82
N LEU A 44 -1.11 -34.86 8.33
CA LEU A 44 -2.47 -35.07 7.87
C LEU A 44 -3.30 -33.91 8.42
N GLY A 45 -3.86 -33.08 7.53
CA GLY A 45 -4.92 -32.16 7.92
C GLY A 45 -6.22 -32.91 8.17
N ASP A 46 -7.20 -32.27 8.80
CA ASP A 46 -8.54 -32.82 9.00
C ASP A 46 -9.31 -33.05 7.67
N ASP A 47 -8.74 -32.64 6.53
CA ASP A 47 -9.42 -32.50 5.23
C ASP A 47 -8.98 -33.49 4.14
N GLU A 48 -8.57 -34.73 4.46
CA GLU A 48 -8.04 -35.70 3.47
C GLU A 48 -6.77 -35.23 2.73
N PHE A 49 -6.06 -34.21 3.23
CA PHE A 49 -4.84 -33.69 2.63
C PHE A 49 -3.60 -33.93 3.51
N ALA A 50 -2.48 -34.19 2.85
CA ALA A 50 -1.19 -34.44 3.47
C ALA A 50 -0.14 -33.52 2.87
N LEU A 51 0.46 -32.66 3.69
CA LEU A 51 1.52 -31.72 3.27
C LEU A 51 2.88 -32.14 3.84
N ASN A 52 3.92 -32.11 3.00
CA ASN A 52 5.31 -32.30 3.41
C ASN A 52 6.28 -31.50 2.50
N GLU A 53 7.58 -31.73 2.64
CA GLU A 53 8.63 -31.08 1.82
C GLU A 53 8.59 -31.45 0.33
N GLN A 54 7.99 -32.58 -0.03
CA GLN A 54 7.93 -33.08 -1.40
C GLN A 54 6.70 -32.57 -2.16
N GLY A 55 5.61 -32.25 -1.46
CA GLY A 55 4.39 -31.78 -2.09
C GLY A 55 3.18 -31.72 -1.18
N LEU A 56 2.09 -31.24 -1.77
CA LEU A 56 0.75 -31.41 -1.26
C LEU A 56 0.12 -32.62 -1.93
N PHE A 57 -0.46 -33.51 -1.12
CA PHE A 57 -1.07 -34.74 -1.59
C PHE A 57 -2.51 -34.88 -1.10
N HIS A 58 -3.39 -35.45 -1.93
CA HIS A 58 -4.74 -35.89 -1.54
C HIS A 58 -4.71 -37.36 -1.16
N VAL A 59 -5.29 -37.69 -0.01
CA VAL A 59 -5.36 -39.02 0.57
C VAL A 59 -6.83 -39.42 0.65
N ALA A 60 -7.30 -40.20 -0.32
CA ALA A 60 -8.66 -40.71 -0.26
C ALA A 60 -8.76 -41.77 0.86
N ILE A 61 -9.76 -41.63 1.74
CA ILE A 61 -10.07 -42.62 2.77
C ILE A 61 -11.37 -43.32 2.34
N ASP A 62 -11.31 -44.64 2.18
CA ASP A 62 -12.47 -45.48 1.84
C ASP A 62 -12.67 -46.53 2.93
N GLY A 63 -13.51 -46.21 3.92
CA GLY A 63 -13.65 -47.00 5.15
C GLY A 63 -12.32 -47.09 5.90
N ASP A 64 -11.83 -48.31 6.14
CA ASP A 64 -10.53 -48.57 6.79
C ASP A 64 -9.34 -48.58 5.81
N ARG A 65 -9.55 -48.27 4.52
CA ARG A 65 -8.51 -48.34 3.49
C ARG A 65 -8.04 -46.95 3.07
N ILE A 66 -6.74 -46.71 3.26
CA ILE A 66 -6.04 -45.55 2.71
C ILE A 66 -5.76 -45.83 1.21
N ASN A 67 -6.42 -45.09 0.33
CA ASN A 67 -6.29 -45.20 -1.13
C ASN A 67 -5.04 -44.46 -1.65
N PRO A 68 -4.64 -44.64 -2.93
CA PRO A 68 -3.38 -44.12 -3.44
C PRO A 68 -3.28 -42.59 -3.30
N ILE A 69 -2.18 -42.18 -2.68
CA ILE A 69 -1.79 -40.78 -2.47
C ILE A 69 -1.61 -40.10 -3.83
N MET A 70 -2.42 -39.08 -4.11
CA MET A 70 -2.37 -38.29 -5.33
C MET A 70 -1.58 -37.01 -5.09
N LEU A 71 -0.51 -36.77 -5.84
CA LEU A 71 0.16 -35.47 -5.85
C LEU A 71 -0.79 -34.42 -6.45
N VAL A 72 -1.00 -33.33 -5.70
CA VAL A 72 -1.85 -32.19 -6.08
C VAL A 72 -0.98 -31.08 -6.65
N CYS A 73 0.03 -30.63 -5.91
CA CYS A 73 1.00 -29.63 -6.31
C CYS A 73 2.29 -29.72 -5.46
N ALA A 74 3.28 -28.89 -5.78
CA ALA A 74 4.40 -28.59 -4.90
C ALA A 74 3.90 -28.05 -3.53
N PRO A 75 4.73 -28.04 -2.47
CA PRO A 75 4.29 -27.64 -1.14
C PRO A 75 3.62 -26.26 -1.14
N LEU A 76 2.39 -26.22 -0.62
CA LEU A 76 1.54 -25.02 -0.53
C LEU A 76 0.94 -24.95 0.87
N LYS A 77 1.28 -23.90 1.63
CA LYS A 77 0.77 -23.68 2.98
C LYS A 77 -0.36 -22.66 2.98
N ILE A 78 -1.37 -22.90 3.81
CA ILE A 78 -2.36 -21.89 4.20
C ILE A 78 -1.83 -21.20 5.45
N VAL A 79 -1.37 -19.95 5.31
CA VAL A 79 -0.67 -19.23 6.39
C VAL A 79 -1.66 -18.52 7.31
N ALA A 80 -2.68 -17.87 6.75
CA ALA A 80 -3.71 -17.19 7.52
C ALA A 80 -4.99 -17.02 6.72
N ASP A 81 -6.13 -16.95 7.41
CA ASP A 81 -7.35 -16.38 6.85
C ASP A 81 -7.27 -14.85 6.93
N THR A 82 -7.71 -14.17 5.88
CA THR A 82 -7.69 -12.72 5.78
C THR A 82 -9.10 -12.15 5.75
N ARG A 83 -9.29 -10.94 6.29
CA ARG A 83 -10.54 -10.18 6.17
C ARG A 83 -10.24 -8.68 6.13
N ASP A 84 -11.17 -7.90 5.60
CA ASP A 84 -11.06 -6.44 5.64
C ASP A 84 -11.39 -5.87 7.03
N VAL A 85 -11.35 -4.54 7.14
CA VAL A 85 -11.64 -3.81 8.40
C VAL A 85 -13.08 -3.97 8.89
N ASN A 86 -14.01 -4.31 8.00
CA ASN A 86 -15.43 -4.53 8.30
C ASN A 86 -15.70 -6.00 8.72
N GLY A 87 -14.68 -6.87 8.66
CA GLY A 87 -14.83 -8.29 8.89
C GLY A 87 -15.46 -9.03 7.70
N GLU A 88 -15.45 -8.40 6.51
CA GLU A 88 -15.94 -8.95 5.26
C GLU A 88 -14.77 -9.28 4.31
N ASN A 89 -15.10 -9.57 3.05
CA ASN A 89 -14.13 -9.83 1.98
C ASN A 89 -13.05 -10.86 2.35
N TRP A 90 -13.51 -11.97 2.93
CA TRP A 90 -12.63 -13.05 3.39
C TRP A 90 -11.75 -13.61 2.28
N GLY A 91 -10.51 -13.93 2.64
CA GLY A 91 -9.46 -14.41 1.77
C GLY A 91 -8.47 -15.30 2.51
N ARG A 92 -7.40 -15.69 1.83
CA ARG A 92 -6.33 -16.53 2.38
C ARG A 92 -4.94 -16.08 1.93
N ILE A 93 -3.98 -16.21 2.83
CA ILE A 93 -2.56 -16.12 2.50
C ILE A 93 -2.07 -17.52 2.15
N LEU A 94 -1.61 -17.67 0.92
CA LEU A 94 -0.97 -18.87 0.42
C LEU A 94 0.54 -18.66 0.36
N GLU A 95 1.30 -19.62 0.84
CA GLU A 95 2.77 -19.60 0.79
C GLU A 95 3.33 -20.83 0.10
N PHE A 96 4.23 -20.63 -0.85
CA PHE A 96 4.88 -21.69 -1.63
C PHE A 96 6.23 -21.22 -2.16
N ARG A 97 7.03 -22.12 -2.72
CA ARG A 97 8.24 -21.77 -3.47
C ARG A 97 7.98 -21.81 -4.96
N ASP A 98 8.46 -20.80 -5.68
CA ASP A 98 8.45 -20.83 -7.14
C ASP A 98 9.51 -21.80 -7.70
N LYS A 99 9.63 -21.84 -9.03
CA LYS A 99 10.59 -22.72 -9.73
C LYS A 99 12.05 -22.36 -9.48
N ASP A 100 12.33 -21.14 -9.04
CA ASP A 100 13.68 -20.67 -8.68
C ASP A 100 13.95 -20.88 -7.18
N GLY A 101 13.01 -21.50 -6.44
CA GLY A 101 13.11 -21.76 -5.01
C GLY A 101 12.84 -20.54 -4.13
N LYS A 102 12.46 -19.40 -4.72
CA LYS A 102 12.13 -18.19 -3.98
C LYS A 102 10.77 -18.35 -3.31
N LEU A 103 10.71 -17.94 -2.04
CA LEU A 103 9.47 -17.95 -1.28
C LEU A 103 8.51 -16.90 -1.86
N GLN A 104 7.30 -17.36 -2.17
CA GLN A 104 6.20 -16.55 -2.68
C GLN A 104 5.07 -16.56 -1.65
N GLN A 105 4.53 -15.38 -1.39
CA GLN A 105 3.25 -15.22 -0.70
C GLN A 105 2.22 -14.62 -1.64
N TYR A 106 1.03 -15.19 -1.64
CA TYR A 106 -0.10 -14.72 -2.42
C TYR A 106 -1.34 -14.60 -1.54
N THR A 107 -1.89 -13.38 -1.46
CA THR A 107 -3.18 -13.15 -0.83
C THR A 107 -4.27 -13.25 -1.88
N MET A 108 -5.17 -14.21 -1.73
CA MET A 108 -6.32 -14.42 -2.60
C MET A 108 -7.62 -14.10 -1.88
N ARG A 109 -8.69 -13.77 -2.62
CA ARG A 109 -10.03 -13.66 -2.05
C ARG A 109 -10.73 -15.00 -2.19
N MET A 110 -11.54 -15.38 -1.20
CA MET A 110 -12.34 -16.60 -1.28
C MET A 110 -13.34 -16.55 -2.44
N GLN A 111 -13.77 -15.35 -2.85
CA GLN A 111 -14.64 -15.18 -4.02
C GLN A 111 -13.98 -15.56 -5.35
N ASP A 112 -12.65 -15.58 -5.42
CA ASP A 112 -11.90 -15.99 -6.61
C ASP A 112 -11.92 -17.53 -6.79
N LEU A 113 -12.41 -18.29 -5.79
CA LEU A 113 -12.67 -19.74 -5.89
C LEU A 113 -14.00 -20.08 -6.54
N ARG A 114 -14.79 -19.11 -7.00
CA ARG A 114 -16.08 -19.38 -7.68
C ARG A 114 -15.86 -20.31 -8.89
N ARG A 115 -16.88 -21.12 -9.21
CA ARG A 115 -16.82 -22.17 -10.25
C ARG A 115 -15.79 -23.24 -9.88
N ASP A 116 -14.80 -23.48 -10.75
CA ASP A 116 -13.72 -24.47 -10.57
C ASP A 116 -12.41 -23.81 -10.07
N GLY A 117 -12.45 -22.55 -9.62
CA GLY A 117 -11.29 -21.84 -9.05
C GLY A 117 -10.18 -21.48 -10.05
N ASP A 118 -10.49 -21.43 -11.35
CA ASP A 118 -9.52 -21.17 -12.42
C ASP A 118 -8.73 -19.88 -12.21
N ASP A 119 -9.37 -18.80 -11.73
CA ASP A 119 -8.70 -17.52 -11.47
C ASP A 119 -7.55 -17.66 -10.45
N VAL A 120 -7.75 -18.47 -9.40
CA VAL A 120 -6.71 -18.74 -8.39
C VAL A 120 -5.62 -19.63 -8.97
N VAL A 121 -5.99 -20.67 -9.72
CA VAL A 121 -5.05 -21.61 -10.33
C VAL A 121 -4.15 -20.91 -11.34
N ASP A 122 -4.71 -20.09 -12.23
CA ASP A 122 -3.98 -19.32 -13.23
C ASP A 122 -2.95 -18.40 -12.57
N VAL A 123 -3.37 -17.75 -11.48
CA VAL A 123 -2.51 -16.86 -10.71
C VAL A 123 -1.39 -17.62 -10.00
N LEU A 124 -1.67 -18.79 -9.40
CA LEU A 124 -0.64 -19.64 -8.77
C LEU A 124 0.37 -20.15 -9.80
N LEU A 125 -0.09 -20.58 -10.98
CA LEU A 125 0.78 -20.98 -12.09
C LEU A 125 1.65 -19.81 -12.57
N SER A 126 1.07 -18.62 -12.72
CA SER A 126 1.81 -17.41 -13.14
C SER A 126 2.93 -17.03 -12.16
N ARG A 127 2.75 -17.35 -10.87
CA ARG A 127 3.75 -17.15 -9.81
C ARG A 127 4.70 -18.33 -9.62
N GLY A 128 4.63 -19.34 -10.49
CA GLY A 128 5.60 -20.44 -10.51
C GLY A 128 5.26 -21.63 -9.61
N LEU A 129 4.05 -21.72 -9.03
CA LEU A 129 3.64 -22.93 -8.33
C LEU A 129 3.57 -24.10 -9.32
N SER A 130 4.21 -25.22 -8.99
CA SER A 130 4.12 -26.44 -9.81
C SER A 130 2.89 -27.24 -9.41
N ILE A 131 1.88 -27.29 -10.28
CA ILE A 131 0.63 -28.03 -10.07
C ILE A 131 0.67 -29.33 -10.89
N ALA A 132 0.25 -30.45 -10.28
CA ALA A 132 0.21 -31.73 -10.98
C ALA A 132 -0.80 -31.68 -12.16
N PRO A 133 -0.51 -32.35 -13.28
CA PRO A 133 -1.37 -32.30 -14.46
C PRO A 133 -2.73 -32.98 -14.23
N GLY A 134 -3.74 -32.52 -14.96
CA GLY A 134 -5.07 -33.12 -14.99
C GLY A 134 -6.14 -32.37 -14.18
N LYS A 135 -7.40 -32.51 -14.59
CA LYS A 135 -8.54 -31.82 -13.98
C LYS A 135 -8.71 -32.16 -12.49
N LYS A 136 -8.48 -33.43 -12.12
CA LYS A 136 -8.66 -33.90 -10.75
C LYS A 136 -7.70 -33.21 -9.77
N SER A 137 -6.42 -33.04 -10.13
CA SER A 137 -5.44 -32.34 -9.29
C SER A 137 -5.80 -30.88 -9.07
N ARG A 138 -6.32 -30.19 -10.10
CA ARG A 138 -6.79 -28.80 -9.97
C ARG A 138 -7.98 -28.67 -9.03
N LEU A 139 -8.97 -29.56 -9.15
CA LEU A 139 -10.11 -29.59 -8.25
C LEU A 139 -9.68 -29.85 -6.79
N ARG A 140 -8.77 -30.81 -6.59
CA ARG A 140 -8.22 -31.10 -5.25
C ARG A 140 -7.42 -29.93 -4.68
N LEU A 141 -6.70 -29.17 -5.50
CA LEU A 141 -6.03 -27.94 -5.06
C LEU A 141 -7.04 -26.90 -4.56
N VAL A 142 -8.12 -26.69 -5.32
CA VAL A 142 -9.19 -25.75 -4.95
C VAL A 142 -9.87 -26.19 -3.66
N GLU A 143 -10.18 -27.48 -3.51
CA GLU A 143 -10.74 -28.05 -2.27
C GLU A 143 -9.77 -27.87 -1.08
N TYR A 144 -8.48 -28.13 -1.26
CA TYR A 144 -7.47 -27.90 -0.24
C TYR A 144 -7.45 -26.43 0.20
N VAL A 145 -7.39 -25.50 -0.77
CA VAL A 145 -7.38 -24.06 -0.52
C VAL A 145 -8.70 -23.58 0.08
N GLN A 146 -9.82 -24.28 -0.13
CA GLN A 146 -11.12 -23.91 0.42
C GLN A 146 -11.33 -24.41 1.85
N ASN A 147 -10.93 -25.65 2.16
CA ASN A 147 -11.32 -26.33 3.39
C ASN A 147 -10.23 -26.29 4.46
N SER A 148 -8.95 -26.33 4.05
CA SER A 148 -7.83 -26.44 5.01
C SER A 148 -7.75 -25.27 5.95
N MET A 149 -7.58 -25.51 7.25
CA MET A 149 -7.40 -24.43 8.21
C MET A 149 -5.95 -23.91 8.20
N PRO A 150 -5.74 -22.60 8.42
CA PRO A 150 -4.40 -22.08 8.68
C PRO A 150 -3.78 -22.72 9.92
N GLU A 151 -2.45 -22.84 9.93
CA GLU A 151 -1.72 -23.25 11.14
C GLU A 151 -2.09 -22.29 12.31
N ASN A 152 -2.49 -22.85 13.45
CA ASN A 152 -2.89 -22.14 14.67
C ASN A 152 -4.13 -21.21 14.57
N ASP A 153 -5.03 -21.40 13.59
CA ASP A 153 -6.19 -20.50 13.36
C ASP A 153 -5.75 -19.02 13.20
N THR A 154 -4.60 -18.83 12.55
CA THR A 154 -4.01 -17.51 12.35
C THR A 154 -4.88 -16.66 11.45
N LYS A 155 -5.12 -15.41 11.86
CA LYS A 155 -5.90 -14.41 11.15
C LYS A 155 -5.05 -13.19 10.81
N ALA A 156 -5.34 -12.55 9.68
CA ALA A 156 -4.71 -11.30 9.26
C ALA A 156 -5.76 -10.31 8.73
N ARG A 157 -5.46 -9.01 8.84
CA ARG A 157 -6.24 -7.95 8.19
C ARG A 157 -5.67 -7.65 6.82
N SER A 158 -6.55 -7.55 5.83
CA SER A 158 -6.20 -7.21 4.47
C SER A 158 -6.67 -5.80 4.14
N THR A 159 -5.79 -4.99 3.55
CA THR A 159 -6.14 -3.64 3.11
C THR A 159 -5.57 -3.33 1.73
N ASP A 160 -6.33 -2.58 0.94
CA ASP A 160 -5.89 -2.06 -0.35
C ASP A 160 -5.54 -0.56 -0.31
N MET A 161 -5.38 -0.01 0.90
CA MET A 161 -5.01 1.39 1.15
C MET A 161 -3.83 1.48 2.10
N THR A 162 -2.96 2.45 1.83
CA THR A 162 -1.90 2.85 2.76
C THR A 162 -2.47 3.71 3.90
N GLY A 163 -1.63 4.09 4.84
CA GLY A 163 -1.99 5.02 5.91
C GLY A 163 -2.29 4.34 7.23
N TRP A 164 -3.05 5.02 8.09
CA TRP A 164 -3.28 4.56 9.46
C TRP A 164 -4.28 3.41 9.53
N HIS A 165 -3.86 2.30 10.14
CA HIS A 165 -4.67 1.16 10.53
C HIS A 165 -4.47 0.91 12.03
N ASP A 166 -5.44 1.33 12.83
CA ASP A 166 -5.31 1.41 14.29
C ASP A 166 -4.09 2.27 14.69
N GLN A 167 -3.15 1.74 15.48
CA GLN A 167 -1.89 2.38 15.88
C GLN A 167 -0.70 1.99 14.97
N ARG A 168 -0.98 1.53 13.75
CA ARG A 168 0.05 1.13 12.79
C ARG A 168 -0.10 1.92 11.51
N PHE A 169 1.01 2.15 10.84
CA PHE A 169 1.04 2.83 9.56
C PHE A 169 1.41 1.85 8.46
N VAL A 170 0.52 1.67 7.50
CA VAL A 170 0.70 0.73 6.38
C VAL A 170 1.26 1.47 5.18
N LEU A 171 2.46 1.08 4.74
CA LEU A 171 3.03 1.41 3.45
C LEU A 171 2.98 0.20 2.53
N SER A 172 3.28 0.39 1.24
CA SER A 172 3.19 -0.70 0.27
C SER A 172 4.29 -1.75 0.39
N ASN A 173 5.38 -1.40 1.07
CA ASN A 173 6.55 -2.23 1.29
C ASN A 173 6.86 -2.50 2.77
N GLU A 174 6.15 -1.87 3.70
CA GLU A 174 6.46 -1.89 5.13
C GLU A 174 5.21 -1.60 5.96
N ILE A 175 5.14 -2.14 7.17
CA ILE A 175 4.15 -1.76 8.18
C ILE A 175 4.92 -1.25 9.39
N ILE A 176 4.65 -0.02 9.80
CA ILE A 176 5.31 0.66 10.92
C ILE A 176 4.42 0.52 12.15
N GLY A 177 5.00 0.06 13.26
CA GLY A 177 4.30 -0.20 14.53
C GLY A 177 3.93 -1.67 14.71
N GLU A 178 3.67 -2.05 15.96
CA GLU A 178 3.39 -3.43 16.34
C GLU A 178 1.89 -3.69 16.55
N GLY A 179 1.46 -4.93 16.38
CA GLY A 179 0.09 -5.36 16.65
C GLY A 179 -0.06 -6.87 16.64
N LYS A 180 -1.07 -7.38 17.35
CA LYS A 180 -1.29 -8.82 17.52
C LYS A 180 -1.66 -9.56 16.22
N GLU A 181 -2.45 -8.91 15.38
CA GLU A 181 -2.94 -9.46 14.11
C GLU A 181 -2.13 -8.88 12.96
N GLN A 182 -1.56 -9.71 12.07
CA GLN A 182 -0.81 -9.24 10.92
C GLN A 182 -1.70 -8.36 10.01
N ILE A 183 -1.15 -7.28 9.45
CA ILE A 183 -1.79 -6.55 8.35
C ILE A 183 -1.10 -6.92 7.04
N LEU A 184 -1.85 -7.00 5.96
CA LEU A 184 -1.37 -7.18 4.61
C LEU A 184 -1.88 -6.09 3.70
N TYR A 185 -0.94 -5.46 3.01
CA TYR A 185 -1.26 -4.56 1.93
C TYR A 185 -1.34 -5.32 0.60
N HIS A 186 -2.48 -5.26 -0.08
CA HIS A 186 -2.71 -5.90 -1.40
C HIS A 186 -3.21 -4.91 -2.46
N GLY A 187 -3.19 -3.61 -2.16
CA GLY A 187 -3.61 -2.58 -3.10
C GLY A 187 -2.65 -2.48 -4.28
N ARG A 188 -3.17 -1.96 -5.40
CA ARG A 188 -2.36 -1.76 -6.61
C ARG A 188 -1.28 -0.72 -6.34
N GLN A 189 -0.02 -1.08 -6.57
CA GLN A 189 1.12 -0.18 -6.47
C GLN A 189 1.40 0.43 -7.85
N PRO A 190 1.54 1.75 -7.99
CA PRO A 190 1.98 2.37 -9.25
C PRO A 190 3.39 1.91 -9.62
N ASN A 191 4.29 1.88 -8.64
CA ASN A 191 5.66 1.38 -8.76
C ASN A 191 6.07 0.74 -7.42
N ALA A 192 6.79 -0.38 -7.46
CA ALA A 192 7.28 -1.06 -6.25
C ALA A 192 8.29 -0.22 -5.45
N LYS A 193 8.94 0.75 -6.10
CA LYS A 193 9.94 1.65 -5.50
C LYS A 193 9.35 2.96 -4.98
N THR A 194 8.04 3.18 -5.06
CA THR A 194 7.45 4.46 -4.63
C THR A 194 7.84 4.79 -3.19
N TYR A 195 7.70 3.86 -2.25
CA TYR A 195 8.14 4.03 -0.86
C TYR A 195 9.55 3.48 -0.59
N GLU A 196 10.46 3.46 -1.57
CA GLU A 196 11.85 3.05 -1.36
C GLU A 196 12.56 3.96 -0.34
N GLN A 197 13.54 3.41 0.38
CA GLN A 197 14.43 4.16 1.28
C GLN A 197 15.84 4.13 0.72
N LYS A 198 16.53 5.27 0.77
CA LYS A 198 17.94 5.38 0.41
C LYS A 198 18.63 6.41 1.31
N GLY A 199 19.84 6.06 1.77
CA GLY A 199 20.59 6.87 2.74
C GLY A 199 20.10 6.71 4.18
N THR A 200 20.55 7.61 5.04
CA THR A 200 20.22 7.70 6.47
C THR A 200 19.47 9.00 6.78
N LEU A 201 18.78 9.06 7.93
CA LEU A 201 18.11 10.29 8.37
C LEU A 201 19.08 11.47 8.47
N GLU A 202 20.28 11.25 8.99
CA GLU A 202 21.27 12.31 9.18
C GLU A 202 21.80 12.85 7.84
N GLU A 203 21.97 11.98 6.85
CA GLU A 203 22.30 12.40 5.49
C GLU A 203 21.14 13.18 4.85
N TRP A 204 19.89 12.74 5.04
CA TRP A 204 18.73 13.49 4.55
C TRP A 204 18.68 14.89 5.19
N ARG A 205 18.89 15.00 6.50
CA ARG A 205 18.92 16.29 7.21
C ARG A 205 20.04 17.19 6.72
N SER A 206 21.24 16.64 6.55
CA SER A 206 22.42 17.40 6.12
C SER A 206 22.37 17.87 4.66
N ASN A 207 21.74 17.08 3.78
CA ASN A 207 21.77 17.33 2.34
C ASN A 207 20.44 17.88 1.78
N ILE A 208 19.31 17.73 2.48
CA ILE A 208 18.00 18.23 2.05
C ILE A 208 17.47 19.30 3.01
N ALA A 209 17.25 18.93 4.28
CA ALA A 209 16.61 19.84 5.24
C ALA A 209 17.46 21.10 5.46
N ARG A 210 18.77 20.95 5.68
CA ARG A 210 19.71 22.07 5.85
C ARG A 210 19.69 23.04 4.67
N LEU A 211 19.63 22.52 3.43
CA LEU A 211 19.57 23.34 2.21
C LEU A 211 18.17 23.92 1.97
N SER A 212 17.16 23.54 2.74
CA SER A 212 15.82 24.11 2.64
C SER A 212 15.62 25.29 3.60
N VAL A 213 16.48 25.44 4.62
CA VAL A 213 16.41 26.53 5.59
C VAL A 213 16.56 27.87 4.90
N GLY A 214 15.68 28.82 5.21
CA GLY A 214 15.66 30.13 4.57
C GLY A 214 14.89 30.20 3.25
N ASN A 215 14.45 29.05 2.69
CA ASN A 215 13.67 29.00 1.46
C ASN A 215 12.20 28.66 1.74
N SER A 216 11.30 29.64 1.66
CA SER A 216 9.91 29.47 2.15
C SER A 216 9.11 28.42 1.38
N ARG A 217 9.31 28.33 0.06
CA ARG A 217 8.60 27.36 -0.80
C ARG A 217 9.10 25.94 -0.56
N LEU A 218 10.39 25.74 -0.29
CA LEU A 218 10.95 24.44 0.07
C LEU A 218 10.46 23.99 1.45
N ILE A 219 10.51 24.89 2.44
CA ILE A 219 10.01 24.62 3.80
C ILE A 219 8.53 24.23 3.76
N LEU A 220 7.71 25.01 3.05
CA LEU A 220 6.28 24.72 2.89
C LEU A 220 6.05 23.33 2.27
N ALA A 221 6.81 22.98 1.24
CA ALA A 221 6.66 21.70 0.54
C ALA A 221 7.05 20.51 1.45
N ILE A 222 8.16 20.61 2.17
CA ILE A 222 8.61 19.58 3.13
C ILE A 222 7.61 19.45 4.29
N ALA A 223 7.20 20.58 4.88
CA ALA A 223 6.28 20.59 6.01
C ALA A 223 4.90 20.02 5.61
N ALA A 224 4.43 20.29 4.40
CA ALA A 224 3.20 19.70 3.88
C ALA A 224 3.30 18.16 3.73
N ALA A 225 4.49 17.64 3.42
CA ALA A 225 4.72 16.20 3.39
C ALA A 225 4.56 15.56 4.78
N PHE A 226 5.10 16.19 5.82
CA PHE A 226 4.97 15.74 7.22
C PHE A 226 3.57 15.96 7.81
N ALA A 227 2.80 16.92 7.31
CA ALA A 227 1.46 17.22 7.81
C ALA A 227 0.41 16.16 7.45
N ALA A 228 0.60 15.42 6.36
CA ALA A 228 -0.38 14.43 5.90
C ALA A 228 -0.74 13.32 6.91
N PRO A 229 0.22 12.63 7.57
CA PRO A 229 -0.10 11.61 8.59
C PRO A 229 -0.77 12.21 9.83
N ILE A 230 -0.63 13.51 10.07
CA ILE A 230 -1.18 14.18 11.24
C ILE A 230 -2.68 14.46 11.09
N LEU A 231 -3.20 14.55 9.85
CA LEU A 231 -4.61 14.85 9.58
C LEU A 231 -5.58 13.95 10.39
N ARG A 232 -5.25 12.66 10.55
CA ARG A 232 -6.04 11.72 11.36
C ARG A 232 -6.10 12.12 12.82
N LEU A 233 -4.97 12.53 13.37
CA LEU A 233 -4.84 12.86 14.78
C LEU A 233 -5.74 14.05 15.06
N VAL A 234 -5.60 15.15 14.32
CA VAL A 234 -6.36 16.38 14.58
C VAL A 234 -7.77 16.38 14.00
N GLY A 235 -8.19 15.32 13.30
CA GLY A 235 -9.53 15.21 12.72
C GLY A 235 -9.79 16.21 11.58
N MET A 236 -8.73 16.62 10.87
CA MET A 236 -8.83 17.57 9.77
C MET A 236 -9.06 16.88 8.43
N GLU A 237 -9.79 17.57 7.54
CA GLU A 237 -9.98 17.16 6.15
C GLU A 237 -8.71 17.36 5.32
N GLY A 238 -8.64 16.66 4.19
CA GLY A 238 -7.58 16.83 3.21
C GLY A 238 -7.63 18.17 2.48
N GLY A 239 -6.69 18.35 1.56
CA GLY A 239 -6.57 19.55 0.74
C GLY A 239 -5.23 19.60 0.04
N GLY A 240 -4.99 20.67 -0.70
CA GLY A 240 -3.73 20.82 -1.41
C GLY A 240 -3.20 22.24 -1.46
N VAL A 241 -1.93 22.31 -1.82
CA VAL A 241 -1.19 23.53 -2.12
C VAL A 241 -0.70 23.41 -3.57
N HIS A 242 -0.91 24.47 -4.35
CA HIS A 242 -0.55 24.53 -5.75
C HIS A 242 0.48 25.62 -5.97
N PHE A 243 1.70 25.25 -6.36
CA PHE A 243 2.70 26.21 -6.79
C PHE A 243 2.36 26.70 -8.20
N VAL A 244 2.06 27.99 -8.32
CA VAL A 244 1.70 28.64 -9.60
C VAL A 244 2.81 29.59 -10.05
N GLY A 245 3.20 29.51 -11.31
CA GLY A 245 4.13 30.47 -11.90
C GLY A 245 4.75 29.96 -13.19
N THR A 246 5.50 30.82 -13.87
CA THR A 246 6.12 30.51 -15.16
C THR A 246 7.01 29.26 -15.12
N SER A 247 7.21 28.64 -16.28
CA SER A 247 8.17 27.55 -16.44
C SER A 247 9.57 27.91 -15.91
N SER A 248 10.32 26.89 -15.49
CA SER A 248 11.71 27.02 -15.00
C SER A 248 11.89 27.86 -13.73
N THR A 249 10.83 28.07 -12.94
CA THR A 249 10.89 28.74 -11.61
C THR A 249 11.29 27.82 -10.47
N GLY A 250 11.48 26.51 -10.70
CA GLY A 250 11.87 25.53 -9.68
C GLY A 250 10.71 24.82 -8.96
N LYS A 251 9.45 25.01 -9.40
CA LYS A 251 8.26 24.32 -8.83
C LYS A 251 8.45 22.80 -8.70
N SER A 252 8.88 22.13 -9.77
CA SER A 252 9.15 20.69 -9.75
C SER A 252 10.26 20.32 -8.78
N THR A 253 11.22 21.21 -8.50
CA THR A 253 12.26 21.00 -7.47
C THR A 253 11.66 20.96 -6.08
N ALA A 254 10.76 21.90 -5.73
CA ALA A 254 10.05 21.86 -4.45
C ALA A 254 9.23 20.57 -4.29
N LEU A 255 8.53 20.14 -5.35
CA LEU A 255 7.79 18.87 -5.35
C LEU A 255 8.72 17.66 -5.17
N TYR A 256 9.85 17.63 -5.86
CA TYR A 256 10.83 16.55 -5.79
C TYR A 256 11.48 16.44 -4.40
N VAL A 257 11.78 17.59 -3.79
CA VAL A 257 12.27 17.67 -2.40
C VAL A 257 11.22 17.17 -1.42
N ALA A 258 9.96 17.58 -1.55
CA ALA A 258 8.87 17.08 -0.70
C ALA A 258 8.65 15.58 -0.83
N ALA A 259 8.74 15.03 -2.04
CA ALA A 259 8.63 13.60 -2.30
C ALA A 259 9.73 12.80 -1.58
N SER A 260 10.93 13.37 -1.42
CA SER A 260 12.05 12.72 -0.72
C SER A 260 11.75 12.42 0.75
N VAL A 261 10.81 13.13 1.37
CA VAL A 261 10.33 12.82 2.72
C VAL A 261 9.73 11.41 2.74
N MET A 262 8.91 11.09 1.74
CA MET A 262 8.06 9.90 1.69
C MET A 262 8.74 8.67 1.07
N GLY A 263 9.50 8.86 -0.01
CA GLY A 263 10.12 7.79 -0.78
C GLY A 263 10.87 8.29 -2.00
N SER A 264 11.16 7.41 -2.97
CA SER A 264 11.94 7.75 -4.17
C SER A 264 11.24 8.83 -5.00
N PRO A 265 11.76 10.08 -5.09
CA PRO A 265 11.06 11.16 -5.77
C PRO A 265 10.76 10.88 -7.25
N GLU A 266 11.63 10.12 -7.92
CA GLU A 266 11.44 9.66 -9.31
C GLU A 266 10.19 8.80 -9.49
N HIS A 267 9.85 7.98 -8.50
CA HIS A 267 8.75 7.02 -8.55
C HIS A 267 7.56 7.41 -7.67
N TYR A 268 7.73 8.41 -6.81
CA TYR A 268 6.71 8.95 -5.93
C TYR A 268 5.89 10.03 -6.63
N ASN A 269 6.55 10.93 -7.38
CA ASN A 269 5.87 11.98 -8.11
C ASN A 269 4.91 11.41 -9.16
N GLN A 270 3.68 11.90 -9.12
CA GLN A 270 2.63 11.57 -10.08
C GLN A 270 2.46 12.70 -11.08
N SER A 271 1.84 12.41 -12.22
CA SER A 271 1.49 13.40 -13.23
C SER A 271 -0.02 13.63 -13.22
N TRP A 272 -0.43 14.89 -13.46
CA TRP A 272 -1.83 15.23 -13.74
C TRP A 272 -2.36 14.59 -15.03
N ARG A 273 -1.50 14.02 -15.88
CA ARG A 273 -1.88 13.27 -17.09
C ARG A 273 -2.51 11.91 -16.75
N ALA A 274 -3.64 11.94 -16.07
CA ALA A 274 -4.39 10.77 -15.63
C ALA A 274 -5.89 11.05 -15.71
N THR A 275 -6.69 9.98 -15.79
CA THR A 275 -8.15 10.10 -15.65
C THR A 275 -8.52 10.24 -14.18
N GLY A 276 -9.68 10.82 -13.87
CA GLY A 276 -10.18 10.89 -12.48
C GLY A 276 -10.23 9.52 -11.78
N ASN A 277 -10.56 8.44 -12.50
CA ASN A 277 -10.52 7.07 -11.96
C ASN A 277 -9.09 6.59 -11.66
N GLY A 278 -8.12 6.99 -12.49
CA GLY A 278 -6.71 6.71 -12.23
C GLY A 278 -6.27 7.39 -10.94
N LEU A 279 -6.58 8.68 -10.78
CA LEU A 279 -6.22 9.45 -9.59
C LEU A 279 -6.98 9.01 -8.33
N GLU A 280 -8.18 8.45 -8.45
CA GLU A 280 -8.88 7.80 -7.33
C GLU A 280 -8.04 6.62 -6.78
N GLY A 281 -7.48 5.78 -7.66
CA GLY A 281 -6.59 4.68 -7.24
C GLY A 281 -5.27 5.17 -6.65
N ILE A 282 -4.69 6.23 -7.21
CA ILE A 282 -3.50 6.89 -6.65
C ILE A 282 -3.79 7.48 -5.27
N ALA A 283 -4.95 8.09 -5.05
CA ALA A 283 -5.32 8.67 -3.77
C ALA A 283 -5.47 7.61 -2.68
N LYS A 284 -6.05 6.44 -3.00
CA LYS A 284 -6.06 5.27 -2.10
C LYS A 284 -4.65 4.81 -1.71
N PHE A 285 -3.72 4.84 -2.66
CA PHE A 285 -2.32 4.49 -2.46
C PHE A 285 -1.53 5.54 -1.64
N HIS A 286 -2.08 6.74 -1.52
CA HIS A 286 -1.50 7.85 -0.78
C HIS A 286 -2.36 8.25 0.43
N ASN A 287 -3.19 7.34 0.94
CA ASN A 287 -3.99 7.62 2.12
C ASN A 287 -3.10 7.84 3.36
N ASP A 288 -3.40 8.89 4.11
CA ASP A 288 -2.61 9.46 5.22
C ASP A 288 -1.17 9.86 4.87
N THR A 289 -0.87 10.02 3.58
CA THR A 289 0.42 10.49 3.07
C THR A 289 0.22 11.70 2.17
N CYS A 290 1.31 12.42 1.86
CA CYS A 290 1.23 13.55 0.95
C CYS A 290 1.34 13.08 -0.50
N LEU A 291 0.33 13.33 -1.33
CA LEU A 291 0.38 13.05 -2.76
C LEU A 291 1.11 14.19 -3.49
N ILE A 292 2.15 13.87 -4.26
CA ILE A 292 2.85 14.85 -5.09
C ILE A 292 2.42 14.69 -6.54
N ILE A 293 1.86 15.75 -7.14
CA ILE A 293 1.32 15.71 -8.50
C ILE A 293 1.77 16.90 -9.36
N ASP A 294 2.58 16.63 -10.36
CA ASP A 294 3.24 17.67 -11.17
C ASP A 294 2.46 17.97 -12.47
N GLU A 295 2.55 19.22 -12.92
CA GLU A 295 2.09 19.72 -14.21
C GLU A 295 0.56 19.68 -14.47
N MET A 296 -0.21 20.49 -13.74
CA MET A 296 -1.67 20.58 -13.88
C MET A 296 -2.14 20.88 -15.31
N GLY A 297 -1.34 21.54 -16.14
CA GLY A 297 -1.67 21.78 -17.55
C GLY A 297 -1.90 20.51 -18.37
N GLN A 298 -1.44 19.35 -17.90
CA GLN A 298 -1.62 18.07 -18.60
C GLN A 298 -2.99 17.41 -18.39
N VAL A 299 -3.79 17.85 -17.43
CA VAL A 299 -5.18 17.39 -17.27
C VAL A 299 -6.13 18.26 -18.08
N GLN A 300 -7.22 17.70 -18.58
CA GLN A 300 -8.24 18.49 -19.26
C GLN A 300 -8.84 19.54 -18.32
N ALA A 301 -8.87 20.79 -18.76
CA ALA A 301 -9.44 21.94 -18.05
C ALA A 301 -10.84 21.66 -17.44
N LYS A 302 -11.68 20.90 -18.16
CA LYS A 302 -13.04 20.55 -17.72
C LYS A 302 -13.08 19.59 -16.52
N GLU A 303 -12.03 18.81 -16.31
CA GLU A 303 -11.93 17.78 -15.26
C GLU A 303 -11.10 18.24 -14.06
N ALA A 304 -10.17 19.18 -14.25
CA ALA A 304 -9.22 19.65 -13.23
C ALA A 304 -9.89 20.01 -11.89
N GLY A 305 -10.99 20.78 -11.94
CA GLY A 305 -11.73 21.18 -10.75
C GLY A 305 -12.41 20.02 -10.02
N GLU A 306 -13.00 19.07 -10.77
CA GLU A 306 -13.64 17.89 -10.17
C GLU A 306 -12.60 16.98 -9.50
N ILE A 307 -11.45 16.79 -10.15
CA ILE A 307 -10.35 15.97 -9.63
C ILE A 307 -9.76 16.62 -8.37
N SER A 308 -9.44 17.92 -8.41
CA SER A 308 -8.92 18.65 -7.25
C SER A 308 -9.87 18.57 -6.06
N TYR A 309 -11.18 18.72 -6.33
CA TYR A 309 -12.22 18.62 -5.32
C TYR A 309 -12.33 17.20 -4.73
N MET A 310 -12.26 16.18 -5.58
CA MET A 310 -12.28 14.77 -5.17
C MET A 310 -11.08 14.41 -4.28
N LEU A 311 -9.87 14.82 -4.68
CA LEU A 311 -8.64 14.59 -3.90
C LEU A 311 -8.73 15.22 -2.52
N ALA A 312 -9.12 16.49 -2.45
CA ALA A 312 -9.23 17.25 -1.20
C ALA A 312 -10.33 16.70 -0.26
N ASN A 313 -11.49 16.32 -0.80
CA ASN A 313 -12.59 15.78 -0.01
C ASN A 313 -12.35 14.36 0.49
N GLY A 314 -11.36 13.66 -0.05
CA GLY A 314 -11.05 12.33 0.45
C GLY A 314 -12.02 11.24 -0.01
N ALA A 315 -12.69 11.38 -1.15
CA ALA A 315 -13.75 10.43 -1.48
C ALA A 315 -14.03 10.28 -2.99
N GLY A 316 -14.06 9.03 -3.45
CA GLY A 316 -14.26 8.65 -4.85
C GLY A 316 -15.68 8.83 -5.38
N LYS A 317 -15.93 8.58 -6.67
CA LYS A 317 -17.30 8.65 -7.22
C LYS A 317 -18.11 7.42 -6.76
N LEU A 318 -19.34 7.64 -6.26
CA LEU A 318 -20.25 6.54 -5.92
C LEU A 318 -20.66 5.79 -7.21
N ARG A 319 -20.60 4.47 -7.18
CA ARG A 319 -20.95 3.62 -8.33
C ARG A 319 -21.99 2.58 -7.91
N ALA A 320 -22.89 2.24 -8.81
CA ALA A 320 -23.77 1.10 -8.60
C ALA A 320 -23.01 -0.22 -8.77
N ASN A 321 -23.37 -1.24 -8.00
CA ASN A 321 -22.96 -2.61 -8.21
C ASN A 321 -23.79 -3.25 -9.35
N ILE A 322 -23.49 -4.50 -9.70
CA ILE A 322 -24.19 -5.24 -10.78
C ILE A 322 -25.70 -5.41 -10.47
N ARG A 323 -26.10 -5.29 -9.20
CA ARG A 323 -27.49 -5.38 -8.73
C ARG A 323 -28.20 -4.01 -8.66
N GLY A 324 -27.52 -2.94 -9.07
CA GLY A 324 -28.07 -1.58 -9.02
C GLY A 324 -28.00 -0.91 -7.63
N GLU A 325 -27.43 -1.57 -6.62
CA GLU A 325 -27.24 -1.01 -5.28
C GLU A 325 -25.98 -0.16 -5.24
N ALA A 326 -25.93 0.84 -4.36
CA ALA A 326 -24.73 1.66 -4.19
C ALA A 326 -23.58 0.80 -3.62
N ARG A 327 -22.45 0.75 -4.33
CA ARG A 327 -21.20 0.18 -3.82
C ARG A 327 -20.62 1.11 -2.76
N GLU A 328 -19.98 0.53 -1.75
CA GLU A 328 -19.23 1.30 -0.76
C GLU A 328 -18.21 2.23 -1.44
N LYS A 329 -18.22 3.49 -1.01
CA LYS A 329 -17.41 4.55 -1.58
C LYS A 329 -15.99 4.43 -1.03
N ALA A 330 -14.99 4.48 -1.92
CA ALA A 330 -13.60 4.62 -1.47
C ALA A 330 -13.43 5.98 -0.78
N ASN A 331 -12.89 5.96 0.44
CA ASN A 331 -12.55 7.15 1.20
C ASN A 331 -11.05 7.14 1.52
N TRP A 332 -10.44 8.31 1.51
CA TRP A 332 -9.05 8.54 1.86
C TRP A 332 -8.92 9.90 2.57
N ARG A 333 -7.74 10.17 3.10
CA ARG A 333 -7.38 11.45 3.71
C ARG A 333 -5.94 11.74 3.31
N LEU A 334 -5.71 12.84 2.62
CA LEU A 334 -4.38 13.19 2.16
C LEU A 334 -4.21 14.70 2.08
N LEU A 335 -2.97 15.15 2.16
CA LEU A 335 -2.58 16.42 1.57
C LEU A 335 -2.03 16.15 0.17
N PHE A 336 -2.12 17.13 -0.72
CA PHE A 336 -1.43 17.04 -1.99
C PHE A 336 -0.70 18.33 -2.37
N LEU A 337 0.49 18.18 -2.92
CA LEU A 337 1.23 19.26 -3.52
C LEU A 337 1.11 19.18 -5.03
N SER A 338 0.80 20.32 -5.64
CA SER A 338 0.63 20.46 -7.08
C SER A 338 1.50 21.57 -7.64
N SER A 339 1.78 21.51 -8.94
CA SER A 339 2.34 22.64 -9.68
C SER A 339 1.57 22.93 -10.96
N GLY A 340 1.71 24.14 -11.49
CA GLY A 340 1.18 24.55 -12.78
C GLY A 340 1.69 25.92 -13.21
N GLU A 341 1.50 26.25 -14.49
CA GLU A 341 1.79 27.60 -15.00
C GLU A 341 0.71 28.62 -14.64
N VAL A 342 -0.54 28.14 -14.52
CA VAL A 342 -1.73 28.92 -14.22
C VAL A 342 -2.45 28.33 -13.01
N THR A 343 -3.28 29.13 -12.35
CA THR A 343 -4.12 28.70 -11.23
C THR A 343 -5.16 27.67 -11.67
N LEU A 344 -5.75 26.95 -10.70
CA LEU A 344 -6.86 26.03 -10.99
C LEU A 344 -8.02 26.76 -11.67
N ALA A 345 -8.31 27.99 -11.22
CA ALA A 345 -9.41 28.79 -11.74
C ALA A 345 -9.18 29.21 -13.20
N GLU A 346 -7.96 29.66 -13.52
CA GLU A 346 -7.57 30.00 -14.89
C GLU A 346 -7.64 28.78 -15.81
N HIS A 347 -7.06 27.65 -15.39
CA HIS A 347 -7.12 26.41 -16.17
C HIS A 347 -8.55 25.96 -16.45
N MET A 348 -9.43 26.00 -15.44
CA MET A 348 -10.85 25.68 -15.62
C MET A 348 -11.55 26.63 -16.60
N ASN A 349 -11.23 27.92 -16.55
CA ASN A 349 -11.82 28.94 -17.41
C ASN A 349 -11.47 28.70 -18.89
N GLU A 350 -10.27 28.20 -19.21
CA GLU A 350 -9.89 27.80 -20.57
C GLU A 350 -10.81 26.69 -21.14
N GLY A 351 -11.31 25.82 -20.26
CA GLY A 351 -12.30 24.78 -20.58
C GLY A 351 -13.76 25.25 -20.59
N GLY A 352 -14.01 26.55 -20.40
CA GLY A 352 -15.34 27.14 -20.28
C GLY A 352 -16.06 26.79 -18.97
N LYS A 353 -15.32 26.42 -17.92
CA LYS A 353 -15.86 26.11 -16.58
C LYS A 353 -15.51 27.22 -15.60
N LYS A 354 -16.50 27.70 -14.86
CA LYS A 354 -16.26 28.65 -13.77
C LYS A 354 -15.87 27.91 -12.49
N ALA A 355 -14.70 28.24 -11.94
CA ALA A 355 -14.32 27.77 -10.61
C ALA A 355 -15.29 28.27 -9.54
N ARG A 356 -15.61 27.40 -8.58
CA ARG A 356 -16.42 27.75 -7.41
C ARG A 356 -15.46 28.02 -6.26
N ALA A 357 -15.77 29.00 -5.41
CA ALA A 357 -14.92 29.33 -4.24
C ALA A 357 -14.58 28.11 -3.37
N GLY A 358 -15.49 27.14 -3.26
CA GLY A 358 -15.24 25.89 -2.51
C GLY A 358 -14.13 24.99 -3.10
N MET A 359 -13.83 25.09 -4.39
CA MET A 359 -12.72 24.39 -5.06
C MET A 359 -11.39 25.10 -4.82
N GLU A 360 -11.37 26.43 -4.92
CA GLU A 360 -10.17 27.25 -4.70
C GLU A 360 -9.69 27.18 -3.24
N ILE A 361 -10.60 27.07 -2.26
CA ILE A 361 -10.21 26.89 -0.84
C ILE A 361 -9.58 25.51 -0.58
N ARG A 362 -9.86 24.53 -1.43
CA ARG A 362 -9.37 23.16 -1.30
C ARG A 362 -8.00 22.96 -1.93
N LEU A 363 -7.67 23.74 -2.95
CA LEU A 363 -6.36 23.78 -3.58
C LEU A 363 -5.86 25.22 -3.56
N VAL A 364 -5.01 25.53 -2.58
CA VAL A 364 -4.55 26.90 -2.33
C VAL A 364 -3.39 27.22 -3.25
N ASP A 365 -3.55 28.26 -4.07
CA ASP A 365 -2.48 28.74 -4.96
C ASP A 365 -1.42 29.53 -4.16
N ILE A 366 -0.15 29.17 -4.38
CA ILE A 366 1.03 29.85 -3.86
C ILE A 366 1.90 30.26 -5.04
N HIS A 367 2.20 31.55 -5.16
CA HIS A 367 3.13 32.02 -6.18
C HIS A 367 4.49 31.37 -6.00
N ALA A 368 4.97 30.71 -7.05
CA ALA A 368 6.24 30.00 -7.06
C ALA A 368 7.40 30.97 -6.84
N ASP A 369 7.37 32.14 -7.47
CA ASP A 369 8.40 33.16 -7.29
C ASP A 369 8.43 33.66 -5.83
N ALA A 370 9.60 33.56 -5.21
CA ALA A 370 9.88 34.02 -3.86
C ALA A 370 10.24 35.53 -3.79
N GLY A 371 10.28 36.22 -4.93
CA GLY A 371 10.52 37.66 -5.03
C GLY A 371 11.99 38.04 -4.87
N LYS A 372 12.89 37.12 -5.21
CA LYS A 372 14.36 37.30 -5.14
C LYS A 372 15.05 37.09 -6.49
N ASP A 373 14.28 37.07 -7.59
CA ASP A 373 14.76 36.81 -8.96
C ASP A 373 15.48 35.46 -9.11
N MET A 374 15.19 34.50 -8.23
CA MET A 374 15.76 33.15 -8.21
C MET A 374 14.68 32.04 -8.25
N GLY A 375 13.48 32.37 -8.74
CA GLY A 375 12.35 31.44 -8.76
C GLY A 375 11.86 31.15 -7.34
N ILE A 376 11.74 29.87 -6.97
CA ILE A 376 11.28 29.44 -5.64
C ILE A 376 12.27 29.70 -4.50
N PHE A 377 13.47 30.21 -4.78
CA PHE A 377 14.54 30.34 -3.80
C PHE A 377 14.70 31.76 -3.27
N GLU A 378 14.95 31.86 -1.98
CA GLU A 378 15.40 33.06 -1.29
C GLU A 378 16.88 33.00 -0.93
N ASP A 379 17.40 31.81 -0.63
CA ASP A 379 18.81 31.55 -0.33
C ASP A 379 19.28 30.33 -1.14
N ILE A 380 20.27 30.53 -2.00
CA ILE A 380 20.88 29.46 -2.79
C ILE A 380 22.12 28.86 -2.11
N HIS A 381 22.39 29.16 -0.83
CA HIS A 381 23.43 28.55 0.00
C HIS A 381 24.84 28.54 -0.61
N GLY A 382 25.20 29.63 -1.29
CA GLY A 382 26.52 29.81 -1.89
C GLY A 382 26.75 29.11 -3.24
N PHE A 383 25.71 28.53 -3.84
CA PHE A 383 25.76 28.00 -5.20
C PHE A 383 25.80 29.15 -6.23
N GLY A 384 26.26 28.86 -7.46
CA GLY A 384 26.50 29.90 -8.47
C GLY A 384 25.22 30.53 -9.02
N ASN A 385 24.13 29.76 -9.07
CA ASN A 385 22.80 30.22 -9.50
C ASN A 385 21.71 29.24 -9.03
N GLY A 386 20.44 29.64 -9.20
CA GLY A 386 19.29 28.80 -8.81
C GLY A 386 19.16 27.49 -9.59
N ALA A 387 19.66 27.40 -10.82
CA ALA A 387 19.62 26.15 -11.59
C ALA A 387 20.58 25.11 -11.01
N GLU A 388 21.82 25.50 -10.73
CA GLU A 388 22.81 24.65 -10.04
C GLU A 388 22.31 24.19 -8.67
N PHE A 389 21.69 25.09 -7.91
CA PHE A 389 21.12 24.77 -6.62
C PHE A 389 19.94 23.78 -6.72
N SER A 390 19.07 23.99 -7.71
CA SER A 390 17.98 23.07 -8.03
C SER A 390 18.47 21.67 -8.41
N ASP A 391 19.50 21.58 -9.26
CA ASP A 391 20.06 20.30 -9.69
C ASP A 391 20.74 19.58 -8.53
N MET A 392 21.42 20.32 -7.64
CA MET A 392 21.97 19.76 -6.41
C MET A 392 20.88 19.18 -5.51
N LEU A 393 19.79 19.92 -5.26
CA LEU A 393 18.66 19.45 -4.44
C LEU A 393 18.04 18.18 -5.03
N LYS A 394 17.83 18.13 -6.35
CA LYS A 394 17.30 16.93 -7.02
C LYS A 394 18.25 15.74 -6.90
N SER A 395 19.55 15.95 -7.09
CA SER A 395 20.56 14.90 -6.92
C SER A 395 20.56 14.37 -5.49
N CYS A 396 20.56 15.25 -4.50
CA CYS A 396 20.48 14.85 -3.09
C CYS A 396 19.19 14.09 -2.80
N ALA A 397 18.05 14.53 -3.33
CA ALA A 397 16.76 13.88 -3.09
C ALA A 397 16.66 12.50 -3.75
N ALA A 398 17.37 12.28 -4.86
CA ALA A 398 17.51 10.97 -5.49
C ALA A 398 18.41 10.02 -4.68
N ASP A 399 19.34 10.54 -3.88
CA ASP A 399 20.27 9.75 -3.07
C ASP A 399 19.83 9.56 -1.62
N TYR A 400 19.06 10.50 -1.08
CA TYR A 400 18.59 10.51 0.31
C TYR A 400 17.07 10.71 0.31
N HIS A 401 16.32 9.64 0.59
CA HIS A 401 14.86 9.70 0.59
C HIS A 401 14.19 8.58 1.39
N GLY A 402 12.93 8.80 1.75
CA GLY A 402 12.03 7.85 2.41
C GLY A 402 12.31 7.62 3.89
N VAL A 403 13.49 7.98 4.38
CA VAL A 403 13.90 7.75 5.77
C VAL A 403 13.19 8.69 6.75
N ALA A 404 13.02 9.97 6.40
CA ALA A 404 12.52 10.99 7.31
C ALA A 404 11.05 10.76 7.71
N PHE A 405 10.19 10.42 6.75
CA PHE A 405 8.79 10.10 7.02
C PHE A 405 8.62 8.95 8.02
N ARG A 406 9.46 7.91 7.91
CA ARG A 406 9.34 6.71 8.75
C ARG A 406 9.69 7.00 10.19
N GLU A 407 10.77 7.73 10.43
CA GLU A 407 11.12 8.17 11.78
C GLU A 407 10.03 9.05 12.37
N PHE A 408 9.48 9.98 11.58
CA PHE A 408 8.37 10.83 12.01
C PHE A 408 7.13 10.03 12.41
N VAL A 409 6.74 9.03 11.60
CA VAL A 409 5.61 8.14 11.91
C VAL A 409 5.88 7.30 13.16
N ARG A 410 7.12 6.82 13.37
CA ARG A 410 7.48 6.09 14.60
C ARG A 410 7.33 6.99 15.84
N CYS A 411 7.74 8.26 15.75
CA CYS A 411 7.50 9.24 16.81
C CYS A 411 6.00 9.45 17.07
N ILE A 412 5.17 9.57 16.02
CA ILE A 412 3.71 9.66 16.16
C ILE A 412 3.13 8.43 16.88
N ILE A 413 3.58 7.23 16.54
CA ILE A 413 3.11 5.99 17.18
C ILE A 413 3.50 5.96 18.66
N ALA A 414 4.72 6.41 18.99
CA ALA A 414 5.23 6.41 20.35
C ALA A 414 4.59 7.48 21.25
N GLU A 415 4.33 8.68 20.71
CA GLU A 415 4.00 9.88 21.50
C GLU A 415 2.71 10.58 21.01
N GLY A 416 1.78 9.84 20.40
CA GLY A 416 0.64 10.41 19.66
C GLY A 416 -0.24 11.39 20.45
N ASP A 417 -0.45 11.18 21.75
CA ASP A 417 -1.26 12.10 22.58
C ASP A 417 -0.51 13.42 22.87
N LEU A 418 0.81 13.35 23.11
CA LEU A 418 1.65 14.54 23.30
C LEU A 418 1.72 15.34 22.00
N ILE A 419 2.00 14.66 20.89
CA ILE A 419 2.04 15.29 19.56
C ILE A 419 0.71 15.96 19.23
N ARG A 420 -0.43 15.29 19.47
CA ARG A 420 -1.77 15.88 19.28
C ARG A 420 -1.94 17.17 20.09
N ALA A 421 -1.53 17.18 21.35
CA ALA A 421 -1.64 18.37 22.20
C ALA A 421 -0.77 19.52 21.67
N SER A 422 0.50 19.24 21.36
CA SER A 422 1.43 20.24 20.80
C SER A 422 0.95 20.82 19.47
N ILE A 423 0.36 20.00 18.58
CA ILE A 423 -0.24 20.51 17.34
C ILE A 423 -1.40 21.45 17.64
N GLY A 424 -2.25 21.11 18.61
CA GLY A 424 -3.37 21.97 19.02
C GLY A 424 -2.88 23.35 19.44
N GLU A 425 -1.87 23.41 20.31
CA GLU A 425 -1.27 24.67 20.78
C GLU A 425 -0.66 25.49 19.63
N LEU A 426 0.14 24.85 18.76
CA LEU A 426 0.75 25.51 17.60
C LEU A 426 -0.30 26.02 16.60
N GLN A 427 -1.40 25.28 16.42
CA GLN A 427 -2.47 25.71 15.54
C GLN A 427 -3.23 26.90 16.11
N GLU A 428 -3.55 26.89 17.41
CA GLU A 428 -4.22 28.00 18.08
C GLU A 428 -3.38 29.28 17.98
N ASP A 429 -2.09 29.20 18.34
CA ASP A 429 -1.17 30.34 18.26
C ASP A 429 -1.06 30.90 16.83
N PHE A 430 -0.92 30.03 15.83
CA PHE A 430 -0.89 30.46 14.43
C PHE A 430 -2.18 31.18 14.02
N LEU A 431 -3.34 30.63 14.38
CA LEU A 431 -4.64 31.17 14.01
C LEU A 431 -4.92 32.52 14.69
N GLU A 432 -4.47 32.70 15.93
CA GLU A 432 -4.60 33.96 16.67
C GLU A 432 -3.71 35.06 16.08
N ASN A 433 -2.47 34.71 15.71
CA ASN A 433 -1.47 35.70 15.26
C ASN A 433 -1.56 36.04 13.77
N GLN A 434 -2.03 35.12 12.93
CA GLN A 434 -1.98 35.27 11.46
C GLN A 434 -3.33 35.62 10.83
N ILE A 435 -4.44 35.55 11.57
CA ILE A 435 -5.78 35.80 11.04
C ILE A 435 -6.38 37.07 11.63
N PRO A 436 -6.86 38.02 10.80
CA PRO A 436 -7.66 39.14 11.28
C PRO A 436 -8.95 38.69 11.99
N GLU A 437 -9.36 39.37 13.07
CA GLU A 437 -10.56 39.01 13.85
C GLU A 437 -11.82 38.79 12.99
N ASN A 438 -12.00 39.62 11.95
CA ASN A 438 -13.15 39.61 11.04
C ASN A 438 -12.96 38.75 9.78
N ALA A 439 -12.00 37.83 9.77
CA ALA A 439 -11.76 36.96 8.63
C ALA A 439 -12.97 36.05 8.35
N SER A 440 -13.29 35.90 7.06
CA SER A 440 -14.38 35.01 6.62
C SER A 440 -14.08 33.56 6.98
N GLY A 441 -15.14 32.72 7.06
CA GLY A 441 -14.97 31.28 7.26
C GLY A 441 -14.16 30.58 6.17
N GLN A 442 -13.99 31.20 4.99
CA GLN A 442 -13.11 30.70 3.93
C GLN A 442 -11.64 30.91 4.29
N VAL A 443 -11.27 32.11 4.73
CA VAL A 443 -9.91 32.44 5.18
C VAL A 443 -9.52 31.57 6.36
N ARG A 444 -10.41 31.40 7.35
CA ARG A 444 -10.15 30.53 8.52
C ARG A 444 -9.87 29.08 8.14
N ARG A 445 -10.56 28.53 7.13
CA ARG A 445 -10.29 27.16 6.63
C ARG A 445 -8.94 27.03 5.94
N VAL A 446 -8.55 28.02 5.14
CA VAL A 446 -7.24 28.02 4.48
C VAL A 446 -6.14 28.15 5.53
N ALA A 447 -6.29 29.07 6.47
CA ALA A 447 -5.32 29.31 7.52
C ALA A 447 -5.19 28.13 8.48
N ALA A 448 -6.26 27.40 8.81
CA ALA A 448 -6.17 26.16 9.59
C ALA A 448 -5.27 25.10 8.91
N ARG A 449 -5.30 25.03 7.57
CA ARG A 449 -4.39 24.15 6.82
C ARG A 449 -2.94 24.63 6.90
N PHE A 450 -2.68 25.93 6.77
CA PHE A 450 -1.35 26.48 6.97
C PHE A 450 -0.85 26.27 8.40
N ALA A 451 -1.72 26.42 9.39
CA ALA A 451 -1.41 26.15 10.79
C ALA A 451 -1.02 24.68 11.01
N LEU A 452 -1.73 23.74 10.40
CA LEU A 452 -1.35 22.33 10.43
C LEU A 452 0.00 22.08 9.76
N ILE A 453 0.23 22.66 8.58
CA ILE A 453 1.49 22.51 7.84
C ILE A 453 2.65 23.10 8.66
N ALA A 454 2.48 24.28 9.24
CA ALA A 454 3.48 24.91 10.09
C ALA A 454 3.76 24.05 11.34
N ALA A 455 2.72 23.60 12.06
CA ALA A 455 2.88 22.74 13.23
C ALA A 455 3.60 21.43 12.89
N ALA A 456 3.29 20.81 11.75
CA ALA A 456 4.00 19.63 11.28
C ALA A 456 5.47 19.90 10.96
N GLY A 457 5.78 21.09 10.40
CA GLY A 457 7.13 21.53 10.12
C GLY A 457 7.96 21.81 11.38
N GLU A 458 7.34 22.36 12.43
CA GLU A 458 8.01 22.57 13.74
C GLU A 458 8.26 21.26 14.49
N LEU A 459 7.43 20.24 14.25
CA LEU A 459 7.58 18.91 14.86
C LEU A 459 8.62 18.02 14.16
N ALA A 460 8.89 18.26 12.87
CA ALA A 460 9.77 17.44 12.03
C ALA A 460 11.23 17.88 12.13
#